data_AF-A0A183NBM1-F1
#
_entry.id   AF-A0A183NBM1-F1
#
_cell.length_a   1.000
_cell.length_b   1.000
_cell.length_c   1.000
_cell.angle_alpha   90.00
_cell.angle_beta   90.00
_cell.angle_gamma   90.00
#
_symmetry.space_group_name_H-M   'P 1'
#
loop_
_entity.id
_entity.type
_entity.pdbx_description
1 polymer ?
#
loop_
_entity_poly.entity_id
_entity_poly.type
_entity_poly.pdbx_seq_one_letter_code
_entity_poly.pdbx_strand_id
1 'polypeptide(L)'
;MKVRLKKYCTTGETALQRFNIAFLRDTDKLNEFKIGLNSRFQALQDLLKEETTMDSIWKAFKKSLNSTYHEVLSFKKHYHKEWISMGTLDKTQVRKSENTAINNSRTGAEKFKAQVEYTEANKQVKKSIEADKQKYVEKLATTAE
;
A
#
# COMPACT_ATOMS: atom_id res chain seq x y z
N MET A 1 19.09 32.39 17.55
CA MET A 1 19.61 31.12 16.98
C MET A 1 18.42 30.28 16.55
N LYS A 2 18.26 29.96 15.25
CA LYS A 2 17.08 29.26 14.72
C LYS A 2 17.40 27.78 14.55
N VAL A 3 17.08 26.96 15.55
CA VAL A 3 17.35 25.52 15.54
C VAL A 3 16.32 24.83 14.62
N ARG A 4 16.79 24.26 13.51
CA ARG A 4 15.98 23.44 12.60
C ARG A 4 16.14 21.97 12.97
N LEU A 5 15.13 21.41 13.64
CA LEU A 5 15.09 19.97 13.90
C LEU A 5 14.81 19.23 12.58
N LYS A 6 15.78 18.43 12.12
CA LYS A 6 15.59 17.46 11.04
C LYS A 6 14.74 16.32 11.61
N LYS A 7 13.48 16.22 11.18
CA LYS A 7 12.66 15.04 11.43
C LYS A 7 13.27 13.88 10.65
N TYR A 8 13.91 12.96 11.35
CA TYR A 8 14.15 11.63 10.81
C TYR A 8 12.80 10.91 10.80
N CYS A 9 12.27 10.68 9.61
CA CYS A 9 11.19 9.74 9.45
C CYS A 9 11.85 8.36 9.52
N THR A 10 11.75 7.69 10.67
CA THR A 10 11.96 6.25 10.74
C THR A 10 10.85 5.64 9.91
N THR A 11 11.17 5.24 8.68
CA THR A 11 10.28 4.44 7.84
C THR A 11 10.07 3.11 8.54
N GLY A 12 9.16 3.08 9.51
CA GLY A 12 8.60 1.85 10.01
C GLY A 12 7.82 1.23 8.87
N GLU A 13 8.31 0.10 8.35
CA GLU A 13 7.67 -0.72 7.31
C GLU A 13 6.38 -1.39 7.81
N THR A 14 5.55 -0.69 8.59
CA THR A 14 4.17 -1.12 8.75
C THR A 14 3.42 -0.58 7.54
N ALA A 15 3.31 -1.39 6.49
CA ALA A 15 2.42 -1.08 5.38
C ALA A 15 1.01 -0.90 5.95
N LEU A 16 0.58 0.35 6.13
CA LEU A 16 -0.78 0.67 6.59
C LEU A 16 -1.75 0.19 5.51
N GLN A 17 -2.22 -1.05 5.66
CA GLN A 17 -3.26 -1.61 4.81
C GLN A 17 -4.54 -0.81 5.06
N ARG A 18 -5.07 -0.23 3.98
CA ARG A 18 -6.32 0.53 4.03
C ARG A 18 -7.49 -0.44 3.92
N PHE A 19 -8.53 -0.26 4.73
CA PHE A 19 -9.78 -0.99 4.57
C PHE A 19 -10.55 -0.53 3.32
N ASN A 20 -11.36 -1.41 2.74
CA ASN A 20 -12.19 -1.06 1.60
C ASN A 20 -13.49 -0.34 2.04
N ILE A 21 -13.41 0.98 2.20
CA ILE A 21 -14.52 1.85 2.63
C ILE A 21 -15.72 1.80 1.66
N ALA A 22 -15.54 1.32 0.41
CA ALA A 22 -16.64 1.19 -0.54
C ALA A 22 -17.75 0.25 -0.05
N PHE A 23 -17.42 -0.75 0.79
CA PHE A 23 -18.43 -1.64 1.37
C PHE A 23 -19.39 -0.95 2.35
N LEU A 24 -19.04 0.22 2.88
CA LEU A 24 -19.98 1.02 3.69
C LEU A 24 -21.03 1.75 2.84
N ARG A 25 -20.93 1.73 1.50
CA ARG A 25 -21.99 2.24 0.61
C ARG A 25 -23.10 1.23 0.39
N ASP A 26 -22.81 -0.04 0.61
CA ASP A 26 -23.78 -1.13 0.57
C ASP A 26 -24.54 -1.14 1.91
N THR A 27 -25.86 -0.98 1.83
CA THR A 27 -26.71 -0.82 3.02
C THR A 27 -26.76 -2.11 3.83
N ASP A 28 -26.71 -3.28 3.19
CA ASP A 28 -26.76 -4.58 3.84
C ASP A 28 -25.46 -4.83 4.60
N LYS A 29 -24.32 -4.59 3.96
CA LYS A 29 -23.00 -4.70 4.61
C LYS A 29 -22.79 -3.70 5.73
N LEU A 30 -23.31 -2.47 5.59
CA LEU A 30 -23.25 -1.47 6.65
C LEU A 30 -24.08 -1.90 7.87
N ASN A 31 -25.23 -2.54 7.66
CA ASN A 31 -26.04 -3.07 8.75
C ASN A 31 -25.37 -4.29 9.41
N GLU A 32 -24.77 -5.19 8.64
CA GLU A 32 -23.96 -6.30 9.14
C GLU A 32 -22.79 -5.80 10.01
N PHE A 33 -22.07 -4.77 9.55
CA PHE A 33 -21.01 -4.12 10.33
C PHE A 33 -21.52 -3.58 11.67
N LYS A 34 -22.66 -2.88 11.66
CA LYS A 34 -23.27 -2.33 12.89
C LYS A 34 -23.65 -3.43 13.88
N ILE A 35 -24.26 -4.51 13.40
CA ILE A 35 -24.66 -5.65 14.23
C ILE A 35 -23.43 -6.35 14.83
N GLY A 36 -22.44 -6.66 14.01
CA GLY A 36 -21.20 -7.31 14.47
C GLY A 36 -20.42 -6.46 15.46
N LEU A 37 -20.37 -5.13 15.25
CA LEU A 37 -19.76 -4.20 16.19
C LEU A 37 -20.50 -4.16 17.52
N ASN A 38 -21.83 -4.04 17.50
CA ASN A 38 -22.66 -3.99 18.71
C ASN A 38 -22.56 -5.28 19.53
N SER A 39 -22.64 -6.44 18.89
CA SER A 39 -22.51 -7.74 19.55
C SER A 39 -21.15 -7.90 20.24
N ARG A 40 -20.06 -7.48 19.58
CA ARG A 40 -18.72 -7.55 20.17
C ARG A 40 -18.48 -6.52 21.27
N PHE A 41 -19.13 -5.37 21.19
CA PHE A 41 -19.07 -4.36 22.26
C PHE A 41 -19.79 -4.84 23.51
N GLN A 42 -20.92 -5.54 23.38
CA GLN A 42 -21.60 -6.19 24.49
C GLN A 42 -20.68 -7.23 25.16
N ALA A 43 -20.07 -8.12 24.38
CA ALA A 43 -19.11 -9.12 24.91
C ALA A 43 -17.91 -8.46 25.63
N LEU A 44 -17.41 -7.33 25.12
CA LEU A 44 -16.36 -6.57 25.79
C LEU A 44 -16.82 -5.89 27.08
N GLN A 45 -18.05 -5.39 27.15
CA GLN A 45 -18.62 -4.82 28.36
C GLN A 45 -18.79 -5.86 29.47
N ASP A 46 -19.10 -7.10 29.11
CA ASP A 46 -19.18 -8.20 30.08
C ASP A 46 -17.79 -8.61 30.57
N LEU A 47 -16.80 -8.68 29.67
CA LEU A 47 -15.40 -8.92 30.03
C LEU A 47 -14.81 -7.82 30.92
N LEU A 48 -15.22 -6.56 30.71
CA LEU A 48 -14.80 -5.40 31.50
C LEU A 48 -15.20 -5.51 32.99
N LYS A 49 -16.22 -6.32 33.32
CA LYS A 49 -16.63 -6.56 34.71
C LYS A 49 -15.70 -7.53 35.45
N GLU A 50 -14.87 -8.30 34.73
CA GLU A 50 -13.95 -9.30 35.29
C GLU A 50 -12.45 -8.92 35.22
N GLU A 51 -12.02 -8.05 34.31
CA GLU A 51 -10.60 -7.77 34.03
C GLU A 51 -10.09 -6.43 34.60
N THR A 52 -8.91 -6.40 35.22
CA THR A 52 -8.51 -5.33 36.17
C THR A 52 -7.59 -4.22 35.64
N THR A 53 -6.94 -4.39 34.48
CA THR A 53 -5.98 -3.38 33.99
C THR A 53 -6.50 -2.62 32.78
N MET A 54 -6.60 -1.29 32.90
CA MET A 54 -7.06 -0.39 31.82
C MET A 54 -6.32 -0.62 30.48
N ASP A 55 -5.03 -0.98 30.53
CA ASP A 55 -4.24 -1.26 29.32
C ASP A 55 -4.70 -2.54 28.60
N SER A 56 -5.02 -3.61 29.33
CA SER A 56 -5.49 -4.86 28.73
C SER A 56 -6.87 -4.69 28.10
N ILE A 57 -7.76 -3.93 28.75
CA ILE A 57 -9.07 -3.54 28.22
C ILE A 57 -8.93 -2.76 26.91
N TRP A 58 -8.05 -1.76 26.89
CA TRP A 58 -7.82 -0.95 25.68
C TRP A 58 -7.25 -1.78 24.53
N LYS A 59 -6.39 -2.75 24.83
CA LYS A 59 -5.84 -3.70 23.86
C LYS A 59 -6.91 -4.66 23.33
N ALA A 60 -7.79 -5.17 24.20
CA ALA A 60 -8.93 -6.01 23.82
C ALA A 60 -9.91 -5.26 22.92
N PHE A 61 -10.22 -4.00 23.27
CA PHE A 61 -11.07 -3.12 22.47
C PHE A 61 -10.52 -2.88 21.06
N LYS A 62 -9.24 -2.49 20.96
CA LYS A 62 -8.57 -2.31 19.66
C LYS A 62 -8.59 -3.59 18.83
N LYS A 63 -8.34 -4.75 19.45
CA LYS A 63 -8.33 -6.04 18.76
C LYS A 63 -9.73 -6.42 18.24
N SER A 64 -10.76 -6.22 19.06
CA SER A 64 -12.14 -6.48 18.70
C SER A 64 -12.59 -5.61 17.52
N LEU A 65 -12.34 -4.30 17.59
CA LEU A 65 -12.61 -3.37 16.50
C LEU A 65 -11.90 -3.81 15.22
N ASN A 66 -10.59 -4.00 15.26
CA ASN A 66 -9.80 -4.38 14.09
C ASN A 66 -10.30 -5.69 13.46
N SER A 67 -10.73 -6.65 14.26
CA SER A 67 -11.30 -7.89 13.78
C SER A 67 -12.64 -7.66 13.05
N THR A 68 -13.51 -6.77 13.54
CA THR A 68 -14.80 -6.47 12.89
C THR A 68 -14.59 -5.74 11.57
N TYR A 69 -13.67 -4.77 11.57
CA TYR A 69 -13.26 -4.08 10.34
C TYR A 69 -12.69 -5.06 9.31
N HIS A 70 -11.90 -6.05 9.75
CA HIS A 70 -11.35 -7.08 8.87
C HIS A 70 -12.44 -7.99 8.28
N GLU A 71 -13.37 -8.46 9.11
CA GLU A 71 -14.44 -9.39 8.71
C GLU A 71 -15.39 -8.76 7.67
N VAL A 72 -15.82 -7.52 7.89
CA VAL A 72 -16.85 -6.89 7.04
C VAL A 72 -16.27 -6.05 5.92
N LEU A 73 -15.25 -5.23 6.19
CA LEU A 73 -14.70 -4.33 5.18
C LEU A 73 -13.57 -4.97 4.38
N SER A 74 -12.90 -5.99 4.92
CA SER A 74 -11.67 -6.54 4.36
C SER A 74 -10.59 -5.48 4.09
N PHE A 75 -9.36 -5.93 3.91
CA PHE A 75 -8.33 -5.02 3.41
C PHE A 75 -8.59 -4.73 1.94
N LYS A 76 -8.33 -3.48 1.54
CA LYS A 76 -8.26 -3.11 0.13
C LYS A 76 -7.19 -3.99 -0.48
N LYS A 77 -7.60 -4.90 -1.36
CA LYS A 77 -6.67 -5.74 -2.10
C LYS A 77 -5.70 -4.80 -2.81
N HIS A 78 -4.43 -4.87 -2.41
CA HIS A 78 -3.37 -4.35 -3.23
C HIS A 78 -3.36 -5.25 -4.45
N TYR A 79 -4.03 -4.82 -5.51
CA TYR A 79 -3.80 -5.43 -6.81
C TYR A 79 -2.32 -5.24 -7.08
N HIS A 80 -1.54 -6.28 -6.85
CA HIS A 80 -0.32 -6.40 -7.62
C HIS A 80 -0.79 -6.31 -9.06
N LYS A 81 -0.19 -5.41 -9.82
CA LYS A 81 -0.46 -5.36 -11.24
C LYS A 81 0.18 -6.62 -11.79
N GLU A 82 -0.55 -7.75 -11.76
CA GLU A 82 -0.08 -9.06 -12.22
C GLU A 82 0.37 -9.01 -13.69
N TRP A 83 -0.08 -7.99 -14.42
CA TRP A 83 0.37 -7.70 -15.76
C TRP A 83 1.80 -7.19 -15.85
N ILE A 84 2.39 -6.62 -14.78
CA ILE A 84 3.78 -6.14 -14.81
C ILE A 84 4.71 -7.35 -14.79
N SER A 85 5.51 -7.48 -15.84
CA SER A 85 6.50 -8.54 -15.96
C SER A 85 7.73 -8.28 -15.08
N MET A 86 8.46 -9.35 -14.78
CA MET A 86 9.74 -9.28 -14.08
C MET A 86 10.76 -8.41 -14.84
N GLY A 87 10.78 -8.49 -16.18
CA GLY A 87 11.64 -7.64 -17.01
C GLY A 87 11.31 -6.14 -16.91
N THR A 88 10.06 -5.76 -16.68
CA THR A 88 9.69 -4.36 -16.40
C THR A 88 10.13 -3.92 -15.01
N LEU A 89 10.10 -4.81 -14.02
CA LEU A 89 10.64 -4.54 -12.68
C LEU A 89 12.15 -4.28 -12.73
N ASP A 90 12.90 -5.10 -13.46
CA ASP A 90 14.36 -4.94 -13.60
C ASP A 90 14.70 -3.59 -14.24
N LYS A 91 14.02 -3.21 -15.34
CA LYS A 91 14.19 -1.90 -15.98
C LYS A 91 13.85 -0.74 -15.04
N THR A 92 12.84 -0.92 -14.17
CA THR A 92 12.48 0.08 -13.16
C THR A 92 13.60 0.25 -12.13
N GLN A 93 14.29 -0.83 -11.78
CA GLN A 93 15.43 -0.79 -10.88
C GLN A 93 16.62 -0.09 -11.53
N VAL A 94 16.90 -0.35 -12.81
CA VAL A 94 17.96 0.36 -13.57
C VAL A 94 17.69 1.86 -13.63
N ARG A 95 16.45 2.27 -13.95
CA ARG A 95 16.07 3.70 -13.93
C ARG A 95 16.28 4.33 -12.55
N LYS A 96 16.03 3.59 -11.46
CA LYS A 96 16.27 4.10 -10.10
C LYS A 96 17.75 4.30 -9.81
N SER A 97 18.62 3.37 -10.21
CA SER A 97 20.07 3.53 -10.00
C SER A 97 20.63 4.73 -10.76
N GLU A 98 20.16 5.01 -11.97
CA GLU A 98 20.61 6.18 -12.73
C GLU A 98 20.11 7.49 -12.14
N ASN A 99 18.89 7.51 -11.58
CA ASN A 99 18.42 8.67 -10.82
C ASN A 99 19.30 8.94 -9.58
N THR A 100 19.78 7.87 -8.93
CA THR A 100 20.76 7.99 -7.84
C THR A 100 22.09 8.54 -8.34
N ALA A 101 22.56 8.12 -9.53
CA ALA A 101 23.76 8.66 -10.15
C ALA A 101 23.65 10.18 -10.43
N ILE A 102 22.48 10.64 -10.90
CA ILE A 102 22.21 12.08 -11.07
C ILE A 102 22.31 12.82 -9.74
N ASN A 103 21.70 12.29 -8.67
CA ASN A 103 21.70 12.94 -7.35
C ASN A 103 23.10 13.00 -6.72
N ASN A 104 23.95 12.01 -7.02
CA ASN A 104 25.31 11.91 -6.50
C ASN A 104 26.35 12.62 -7.38
N SER A 105 25.95 13.16 -8.55
CA SER A 105 26.87 13.85 -9.47
C SER A 105 27.53 15.06 -8.81
N ARG A 106 28.84 15.19 -8.98
CA ARG A 106 29.66 16.25 -8.35
C ARG A 106 30.00 17.37 -9.33
N THR A 107 30.13 17.04 -10.62
CA THR A 107 30.41 17.99 -11.70
C THR A 107 29.29 18.04 -12.74
N GLY A 108 29.19 19.14 -13.48
CA GLY A 108 28.14 19.33 -14.50
C GLY A 108 28.19 18.29 -15.63
N ALA A 109 29.40 17.84 -16.01
CA ALA A 109 29.57 16.81 -17.04
C ALA A 109 29.05 15.44 -16.59
N GLU A 110 29.33 15.02 -15.36
CA GLU A 110 28.80 13.78 -14.77
C GLU A 110 27.27 13.83 -14.70
N LYS A 111 26.71 14.97 -14.28
CA LYS A 111 25.27 15.16 -14.22
C LYS A 111 24.62 15.05 -15.59
N PHE A 112 25.23 15.68 -16.61
CA PHE A 112 24.74 15.60 -17.98
C PHE A 112 24.73 14.16 -18.50
N LYS A 113 25.82 13.41 -18.30
CA LYS A 113 25.91 12.01 -18.70
C LYS A 113 24.84 11.14 -18.01
N ALA A 114 24.73 11.23 -16.68
CA ALA A 114 23.74 10.47 -15.92
C ALA A 114 22.29 10.84 -16.31
N GLN A 115 22.06 12.09 -16.73
CA GLN A 115 20.75 12.56 -17.20
C GLN A 115 20.38 11.98 -18.58
N VAL A 116 21.35 11.82 -19.47
CA VAL A 116 21.17 11.16 -20.77
C VAL A 116 20.80 9.69 -20.55
N GLU A 117 21.56 8.98 -19.71
CA GLU A 117 21.31 7.58 -19.35
C GLU A 117 19.90 7.44 -18.76
N TYR A 118 19.54 8.24 -17.74
CA TYR A 118 18.23 8.20 -17.10
C TYR A 118 17.08 8.41 -18.09
N THR A 119 17.28 9.30 -19.06
CA THR A 119 16.27 9.58 -20.08
C THR A 119 16.01 8.35 -20.93
N GLU A 120 17.04 7.60 -21.29
CA GLU A 120 16.92 6.36 -22.05
C GLU A 120 16.29 5.24 -21.23
N ALA A 121 16.77 5.01 -19.99
CA ALA A 121 16.19 4.02 -19.09
C ALA A 121 14.69 4.30 -18.82
N ASN A 122 14.32 5.57 -18.64
CA ASN A 122 12.93 5.98 -18.43
C ASN A 122 12.04 5.73 -19.67
N LYS A 123 12.56 5.93 -20.89
CA LYS A 123 11.85 5.56 -22.13
C LYS A 123 11.62 4.06 -22.19
N GLN A 124 12.62 3.25 -21.86
CA GLN A 124 12.51 1.79 -21.89
C GLN A 124 11.48 1.26 -20.89
N VAL A 125 11.44 1.81 -19.67
CA VAL A 125 10.42 1.48 -18.66
C VAL A 125 9.02 1.80 -19.18
N LYS A 126 8.81 2.98 -19.79
CA LYS A 126 7.50 3.35 -20.35
C LYS A 126 7.06 2.35 -21.43
N LYS A 127 7.95 2.02 -22.37
CA LYS A 127 7.67 1.04 -23.44
C LYS A 127 7.35 -0.35 -22.89
N SER A 128 8.08 -0.82 -21.87
CA SER A 128 7.84 -2.16 -21.31
C SER A 128 6.53 -2.24 -20.54
N ILE A 129 6.18 -1.18 -19.79
CA ILE A 129 4.88 -1.06 -19.13
C ILE A 129 3.73 -1.12 -20.14
N GLU A 130 3.86 -0.44 -21.28
CA GLU A 130 2.84 -0.44 -22.32
C GLU A 130 2.67 -1.83 -22.95
N ALA A 131 3.78 -2.49 -23.30
CA ALA A 131 3.78 -3.84 -23.85
C ALA A 131 3.18 -4.88 -22.88
N ASP A 132 3.56 -4.81 -21.61
CA ASP A 132 3.03 -5.68 -20.56
C ASP A 132 1.51 -5.52 -20.39
N LYS A 133 1.02 -4.26 -20.43
CA LYS A 133 -0.41 -3.97 -20.37
C LYS A 133 -1.16 -4.52 -21.58
N GLN A 134 -0.60 -4.36 -22.79
CA GLN A 134 -1.21 -4.87 -24.01
C GLN A 134 -1.34 -6.41 -23.97
N LYS A 135 -0.25 -7.11 -23.61
CA LYS A 135 -0.26 -8.57 -23.46
C LYS A 135 -1.32 -9.07 -22.47
N TYR A 136 -1.49 -8.35 -21.36
CA TYR A 136 -2.49 -8.72 -20.36
C TYR A 136 -3.92 -8.54 -20.87
N VAL A 137 -4.20 -7.46 -21.59
CA VAL A 137 -5.52 -7.23 -22.21
C VAL A 137 -5.82 -8.31 -23.25
N GLU A 138 -4.84 -8.66 -24.11
CA GLU A 138 -4.98 -9.74 -25.10
C GLU A 138 -5.28 -11.08 -24.42
N LYS A 139 -4.54 -11.45 -23.36
CA LYS A 139 -4.78 -12.69 -22.61
C LYS A 139 -6.18 -12.74 -21.98
N LEU A 140 -6.68 -11.62 -21.47
CA LEU A 140 -8.03 -11.55 -20.91
C LEU A 140 -9.10 -11.77 -22.00
N ALA A 141 -8.89 -11.19 -23.19
CA ALA A 141 -9.80 -11.38 -24.31
C ALA A 141 -9.85 -12.85 -24.77
N THR A 142 -8.70 -13.51 -24.93
CA THR A 142 -8.63 -14.92 -25.35
C THR A 142 -9.16 -15.92 -24.31
N THR A 143 -9.31 -15.51 -23.05
CA THR A 143 -9.86 -16.36 -21.98
C THR A 143 -11.38 -16.21 -21.85
N ALA A 144 -11.96 -15.18 -22.49
CA ALA A 144 -13.40 -14.90 -22.46
C ALA A 144 -14.14 -15.47 -23.68
N GLU A 145 -13.42 -15.90 -24.71
CA GLU A 145 -13.93 -16.73 -25.84
C GLU A 145 -14.04 -18.20 -25.41
#